data_AF-A0A2A9E5N8-F1
#
_entry.id   AF-A0A2A9E5N8-F1
#
_cell.length_a   1.000
_cell.length_b   1.000
_cell.length_c   1.000
_cell.angle_alpha   90.00
_cell.angle_beta   90.00
_cell.angle_gamma   90.00
#
_symmetry.space_group_name_H-M   'P 1'
#
loop_
_entity.id
_entity.type
_entity.pdbx_description
1 polymer ?
#
loop_
_entity_poly.entity_id
_entity_poly.type
_entity_poly.pdbx_seq_one_letter_code
_entity_poly.pdbx_strand_id
1 'polypeptide(L)'
;MAERLDTPKESRRLLIPQIKFQQDAFGRIAEGIARFMGTPRFLMYMTVFCIAWLLWNTVAAPEYRFDKAANGFTALTLMLSLQASYSAPLILLAQNRQTDRDRVTAEQDRQLGERNLADTEYLAREMAALRIALNEVATRDFLRSEMRNLLEELDAKYAERDAERDAEREPSSAQVAEAAPGTKRTPEGQQR
;
A
#
# COMPACT_ATOMS: atom_id res chain seq x y z
N MET A 1 41.59 25.90 28.48
CA MET A 1 41.38 26.64 27.21
C MET A 1 41.79 25.69 26.10
N ALA A 2 40.85 24.87 25.61
CA ALA A 2 41.11 23.84 24.62
C ALA A 2 40.64 24.34 23.24
N GLU A 3 41.61 24.48 22.35
CA GLU A 3 41.49 25.01 21.00
C GLU A 3 40.73 24.03 20.11
N ARG A 4 39.64 24.50 19.50
CA ARG A 4 38.80 23.72 18.59
C ARG A 4 39.53 23.50 17.26
N LEU A 5 40.24 22.38 17.16
CA LEU A 5 40.83 21.86 15.93
C LEU A 5 39.88 20.88 15.24
N ASP A 6 38.69 21.36 14.88
CA ASP A 6 37.76 20.55 14.07
C ASP A 6 37.10 21.43 13.02
N THR A 7 37.91 21.83 12.04
CA THR A 7 37.43 22.44 10.81
C THR A 7 38.03 21.62 9.67
N PRO A 8 37.25 20.74 9.01
CA PRO A 8 37.76 19.99 7.88
C PRO A 8 38.11 20.98 6.77
N LYS A 9 39.41 21.03 6.46
CA LYS A 9 40.05 21.80 5.41
C LYS A 9 39.30 21.58 4.10
N GLU A 10 38.69 22.64 3.55
CA GLU A 10 37.96 22.60 2.29
C GLU A 10 38.80 21.91 1.21
N SER A 11 38.27 20.79 0.71
CA SER A 11 38.83 20.06 -0.41
C SER A 11 38.78 20.98 -1.63
N ARG A 12 39.95 21.48 -2.03
CA ARG A 12 40.20 22.32 -3.20
C ARG A 12 39.38 21.83 -4.39
N ARG A 13 38.30 22.55 -4.74
CA ARG A 13 37.47 22.27 -5.92
C ARG A 13 38.35 22.30 -7.15
N LEU A 14 38.75 21.11 -7.60
CA LEU A 14 39.38 20.92 -8.89
C LEU A 14 38.37 21.38 -9.95
N LEU A 15 38.73 22.46 -10.66
CA LEU A 15 38.04 23.00 -11.84
C LEU A 15 38.21 22.05 -13.04
N ILE A 16 37.87 20.77 -12.86
CA ILE A 16 37.69 19.87 -13.98
C ILE A 16 36.27 20.16 -14.48
N PRO A 17 36.09 20.67 -15.72
CA PRO A 17 34.76 20.76 -16.29
C PRO A 17 34.20 19.35 -16.29
N GLN A 18 33.20 19.10 -15.46
CA GLN A 18 32.40 17.88 -15.53
C GLN A 18 31.76 17.90 -16.91
N ILE A 19 32.39 17.21 -17.86
CA ILE A 19 31.84 17.01 -19.19
C ILE A 19 30.59 16.19 -18.94
N LYS A 20 29.46 16.89 -18.84
CA LYS A 20 28.12 16.31 -18.87
C LYS A 20 27.91 15.82 -20.31
N PHE A 21 28.66 14.78 -20.69
CA PHE A 21 28.36 14.01 -21.88
C PHE A 21 26.89 13.62 -21.76
N GLN A 22 26.15 13.93 -22.82
CA GLN A 22 24.70 13.94 -22.91
C GLN A 22 24.15 12.54 -22.61
N GLN A 23 23.98 12.22 -21.31
CA GLN A 23 23.61 10.89 -20.81
C GLN A 23 22.30 10.38 -21.44
N ASP A 24 21.42 11.30 -21.83
CA ASP A 24 20.14 11.00 -22.48
C ASP A 24 20.26 10.51 -23.93
N ALA A 25 21.28 10.97 -24.69
CA ALA A 25 21.47 10.53 -26.07
C ALA A 25 22.08 9.12 -26.12
N PHE A 26 23.14 8.89 -25.34
CA PHE A 26 23.79 7.59 -25.24
C PHE A 26 22.91 6.55 -24.56
N GLY A 27 22.09 6.95 -23.58
CA GLY A 27 21.14 6.06 -22.91
C GLY A 27 20.09 5.48 -23.87
N ARG A 28 19.57 6.28 -24.81
CA ARG A 28 18.62 5.78 -25.82
C ARG A 28 19.27 4.83 -26.82
N ILE A 29 20.52 5.10 -27.21
CA ILE A 29 21.29 4.21 -28.10
C ILE A 29 21.60 2.88 -27.39
N ALA A 30 22.06 2.93 -26.14
CA ALA A 30 22.34 1.74 -25.33
C ALA A 30 21.08 0.87 -25.12
N GLU A 31 19.93 1.50 -24.90
CA GLU A 31 18.64 0.79 -24.78
C GLU A 31 18.19 0.14 -26.10
N GLY A 32 18.52 0.75 -27.24
CA GLY A 32 18.32 0.14 -28.56
C GLY A 32 19.23 -1.07 -28.76
N ILE A 33 20.52 -0.93 -28.42
CA ILE A 33 21.52 -2.00 -28.56
C ILE A 33 21.20 -3.17 -27.61
N ALA A 34 20.81 -2.90 -26.37
CA ALA A 34 20.43 -3.94 -25.41
C ALA A 34 19.21 -4.75 -25.89
N ARG A 35 18.19 -4.08 -26.42
CA ARG A 35 17.03 -4.76 -27.02
C ARG A 35 17.41 -5.55 -28.26
N PHE A 36 18.34 -5.03 -29.07
CA PHE A 36 18.82 -5.70 -30.28
C PHE A 36 19.65 -6.95 -29.96
N MET A 37 20.63 -6.86 -29.06
CA MET A 37 21.48 -7.99 -28.63
C MET A 37 20.70 -9.06 -27.86
N GLY A 38 19.65 -8.69 -27.12
CA GLY A 38 18.79 -9.63 -26.40
C GLY A 38 17.80 -10.42 -27.27
N THR A 39 17.69 -10.09 -28.57
CA THR A 39 16.75 -10.76 -29.48
C THR A 39 17.42 -11.94 -30.21
N PRO A 40 16.78 -13.12 -30.32
CA PRO A 40 17.36 -14.28 -31.02
C PRO A 40 17.63 -14.03 -32.52
N ARG A 41 17.02 -13.00 -33.10
CA ARG A 41 17.26 -12.57 -34.48
C ARG A 41 18.70 -12.06 -34.70
N PHE A 42 19.32 -11.42 -33.71
CA PHE A 42 20.70 -10.95 -33.82
C PHE A 42 21.67 -12.12 -34.02
N LEU A 43 21.52 -13.16 -33.19
CA LEU A 43 22.32 -14.39 -33.32
C LEU A 43 22.14 -15.03 -34.69
N MET A 44 20.90 -15.11 -35.19
CA MET A 44 20.63 -15.64 -36.53
C MET A 44 21.37 -14.86 -37.62
N TYR A 45 21.32 -13.52 -37.61
CA TYR A 45 22.06 -12.72 -38.59
C TYR A 45 23.58 -12.89 -38.48
N MET A 46 24.14 -12.94 -37.26
CA MET A 46 25.56 -13.18 -37.06
C MET A 46 26.00 -14.57 -37.54
N THR A 47 25.19 -15.60 -37.28
CA THR A 47 25.45 -16.96 -37.77
C THR A 47 25.40 -17.03 -39.29
N VAL A 48 24.38 -16.41 -39.92
CA VAL A 48 24.28 -16.34 -41.39
C VAL A 48 25.47 -15.59 -41.98
N PHE A 49 25.89 -14.49 -41.38
CA PHE A 49 27.09 -13.75 -41.80
C PHE A 49 28.35 -14.63 -41.74
N CYS A 50 28.58 -15.32 -40.63
CA CYS A 50 29.72 -16.24 -40.50
C CYS A 50 29.66 -17.35 -41.57
N ILE A 51 28.51 -17.98 -41.75
CA ILE A 51 28.34 -19.04 -42.77
C ILE A 51 28.60 -18.50 -44.18
N ALA A 52 28.05 -17.33 -44.52
CA ALA A 52 28.25 -16.70 -45.81
C ALA A 52 29.73 -16.35 -46.05
N TRP A 53 30.42 -15.84 -45.02
CA TRP A 53 31.85 -15.54 -45.08
C TRP A 53 32.69 -16.79 -45.31
N LEU A 54 32.41 -17.86 -44.55
CA LEU A 54 33.08 -19.15 -44.70
C LEU A 54 32.85 -19.72 -46.10
N LEU A 55 31.60 -19.74 -46.59
CA LEU A 55 31.23 -20.23 -47.91
C LEU A 55 31.94 -19.44 -49.02
N TRP A 56 31.89 -18.10 -48.95
CA TRP A 56 32.55 -17.24 -49.93
C TRP A 56 34.05 -17.52 -49.99
N ASN A 57 34.73 -17.53 -48.85
CA ASN A 57 36.17 -17.77 -48.81
C ASN A 57 36.58 -19.24 -49.06
N THR A 58 35.63 -20.18 -49.03
CA THR A 58 35.87 -21.59 -49.35
C THR A 58 35.69 -21.87 -50.84
N VAL A 59 34.62 -21.34 -51.45
CA VAL A 59 34.20 -21.66 -52.83
C VAL A 59 34.78 -20.66 -53.85
N ALA A 60 35.11 -19.43 -53.45
CA ALA A 60 35.68 -18.45 -54.38
C ALA A 60 37.03 -18.88 -54.96
N ALA A 61 37.29 -18.49 -56.22
CA ALA A 61 38.55 -18.74 -56.90
C ALA A 61 39.75 -18.15 -56.11
N PRO A 62 40.94 -18.77 -56.14
CA PRO A 62 42.10 -18.41 -55.31
C PRO A 62 42.49 -16.92 -55.34
N GLU A 63 42.16 -16.25 -56.44
CA GLU A 63 42.45 -14.86 -56.76
C GLU A 63 41.56 -13.87 -55.97
N TYR A 64 40.36 -14.30 -55.57
CA TYR A 64 39.38 -13.51 -54.81
C TYR A 64 39.26 -13.93 -53.34
N ARG A 65 40.08 -14.89 -52.89
CA ARG A 65 40.06 -15.39 -51.50
C ARG A 65 40.84 -14.43 -50.61
N PHE A 66 40.12 -13.57 -49.91
CA PHE A 66 40.70 -12.64 -48.94
C PHE A 66 41.12 -13.35 -47.64
N ASP A 67 40.41 -14.41 -47.24
CA ASP A 67 40.60 -15.11 -45.97
C ASP A 67 40.69 -16.64 -46.19
N LYS A 68 41.89 -17.15 -46.44
CA LYS A 68 42.10 -18.56 -46.85
C LYS A 68 41.80 -19.54 -45.70
N ALA A 69 41.08 -20.62 -46.03
CA ALA A 69 40.82 -21.72 -45.11
C ALA A 69 42.10 -22.38 -44.55
N ALA A 70 43.21 -22.37 -45.32
CA ALA A 70 44.51 -22.91 -44.89
C ALA A 70 45.11 -22.17 -43.67
N ASN A 71 44.76 -20.88 -43.48
CA ASN A 71 45.22 -20.07 -42.36
C ASN A 71 44.15 -19.98 -41.24
N GLY A 72 43.10 -20.81 -41.31
CA GLY A 72 42.06 -20.88 -40.30
C GLY A 72 41.14 -19.66 -40.23
N PHE A 73 40.93 -18.95 -41.33
CA PHE A 73 40.08 -17.73 -41.38
C PHE A 73 40.59 -16.63 -40.43
N THR A 74 41.85 -16.23 -40.58
CA THR A 74 42.52 -15.25 -39.71
C THR A 74 41.80 -13.90 -39.73
N ALA A 75 41.29 -13.45 -40.87
CA ALA A 75 40.62 -12.14 -40.96
C ALA A 75 39.30 -12.14 -40.18
N LEU A 76 38.50 -13.21 -40.30
CA LEU A 76 37.29 -13.38 -39.51
C LEU A 76 37.60 -13.39 -38.01
N THR A 77 38.65 -14.10 -37.60
CA THR A 77 39.07 -14.21 -36.20
C THR A 77 39.52 -12.85 -35.64
N LEU A 78 40.29 -12.08 -36.40
CA LEU A 78 40.69 -10.73 -36.02
C LEU A 78 39.48 -9.80 -35.88
N MET A 79 38.51 -9.91 -36.79
CA MET A 79 37.28 -9.12 -36.72
C MET A 79 36.42 -9.47 -35.51
N LEU A 80 36.24 -10.77 -35.22
CA LEU A 80 35.47 -11.23 -34.06
C LEU A 80 36.14 -10.85 -32.73
N SER A 81 37.47 -10.94 -32.64
CA SER A 81 38.19 -10.52 -31.42
C SER A 81 38.11 -9.01 -31.19
N LEU A 82 38.19 -8.20 -32.26
CA LEU A 82 37.95 -6.76 -32.18
C LEU A 82 36.50 -6.45 -31.76
N GLN A 83 35.52 -7.16 -32.31
CA GLN A 83 34.11 -6.98 -31.97
C GLN A 83 33.85 -7.24 -30.49
N ALA A 84 34.44 -8.31 -29.92
CA ALA A 84 34.36 -8.59 -28.49
C ALA A 84 35.00 -7.46 -27.65
N SER A 85 36.19 -7.01 -28.03
CA SER A 85 36.95 -5.96 -27.32
C SER A 85 36.21 -4.62 -27.27
N TYR A 86 35.59 -4.19 -28.37
CA TYR A 86 34.82 -2.95 -28.41
C TYR A 86 33.43 -3.07 -27.75
N SER A 87 32.88 -4.28 -27.67
CA SER A 87 31.59 -4.51 -27.00
C SER A 87 31.69 -4.30 -25.49
N ALA A 88 32.79 -4.71 -24.85
CA ALA A 88 32.97 -4.59 -23.41
C ALA A 88 32.79 -3.16 -22.84
N PRO A 89 33.45 -2.10 -23.36
CA PRO A 89 33.27 -0.74 -22.86
C PRO A 89 31.86 -0.19 -23.14
N LEU A 90 31.25 -0.58 -24.27
CA LEU A 90 29.89 -0.16 -24.62
C LEU A 90 28.87 -0.80 -23.66
N ILE A 91 29.04 -2.08 -23.35
CA ILE A 91 28.23 -2.80 -22.36
C ILE A 91 28.41 -2.20 -20.97
N LEU A 92 29.64 -1.88 -20.56
CA LEU A 92 29.92 -1.26 -19.26
C LEU A 92 29.18 0.08 -19.10
N LEU A 93 29.19 0.91 -20.14
CA LEU A 93 28.43 2.17 -20.15
C LEU A 93 26.90 1.94 -20.08
N ALA A 94 26.39 0.92 -20.76
CA ALA A 94 24.98 0.55 -20.68
C ALA A 94 24.59 0.04 -19.28
N GLN A 95 25.49 -0.73 -18.64
CA GLN A 95 25.31 -1.29 -17.30
C GLN A 95 25.34 -0.21 -16.21
N ASN A 96 26.26 0.77 -16.28
CA ASN A 96 26.32 1.87 -15.30
C ASN A 96 24.96 2.57 -15.15
N ARG A 97 24.23 2.76 -16.26
CA ARG A 97 22.91 3.38 -16.23
C ARG A 97 21.82 2.48 -15.65
N GLN A 98 21.90 1.17 -15.86
CA GLN A 98 20.97 0.22 -15.21
C GLN A 98 21.18 0.27 -13.70
N THR A 99 22.44 0.22 -13.25
CA THR A 99 22.81 0.35 -11.84
C THR A 99 22.31 1.66 -11.22
N ASP A 100 22.39 2.78 -11.94
CA ASP A 100 21.87 4.07 -11.47
C ASP A 100 20.35 4.06 -11.29
N ARG A 101 19.60 3.49 -12.25
CA ARG A 101 18.14 3.32 -12.12
C ARG A 101 17.78 2.39 -10.98
N ASP A 102 18.46 1.25 -10.88
CA ASP A 102 18.23 0.25 -9.83
C ASP A 102 18.50 0.84 -8.46
N ARG A 103 19.52 1.70 -8.34
CA ARG A 103 19.81 2.45 -7.12
C ARG A 103 18.67 3.40 -6.74
N VAL A 104 18.16 4.20 -7.68
CA VAL A 104 17.04 5.12 -7.41
C VAL A 104 15.79 4.35 -6.99
N THR A 105 15.45 3.27 -7.69
CA THR A 105 14.33 2.40 -7.33
C THR A 105 14.52 1.83 -5.92
N ALA A 106 15.72 1.33 -5.59
CA ALA A 106 16.01 0.80 -4.26
C ALA A 106 15.96 1.87 -3.15
N GLU A 107 16.32 3.12 -3.44
CA GLU A 107 16.17 4.24 -2.50
C GLU A 107 14.69 4.60 -2.29
N GLN A 108 13.88 4.60 -3.35
CA GLN A 108 12.44 4.82 -3.25
C GLN A 108 11.73 3.69 -2.48
N ASP A 109 12.06 2.43 -2.76
CA ASP A 109 11.51 1.28 -2.06
C ASP A 109 11.82 1.33 -0.55
N ARG A 110 13.03 1.78 -0.18
CA ARG A 110 13.37 2.01 1.23
C ARG A 110 12.48 3.08 1.86
N GLN A 111 12.30 4.23 1.21
CA GLN A 111 11.45 5.30 1.73
C GLN A 111 9.98 4.87 1.85
N LEU A 112 9.47 4.10 0.87
CA LEU A 112 8.14 3.53 0.93
C LEU A 112 8.01 2.52 2.08
N GLY A 113 9.03 1.68 2.30
CA GLY A 113 9.08 0.75 3.42
C GLY A 113 9.01 1.46 4.78
N GLU A 114 9.79 2.54 4.96
CA GLU A 114 9.76 3.36 6.18
C GLU A 114 8.39 3.99 6.42
N ARG A 115 7.76 4.54 5.36
CA ARG A 115 6.41 5.12 5.45
C ARG A 115 5.35 4.07 5.79
N ASN A 116 5.40 2.91 5.12
CA ASN A 116 4.47 1.81 5.40
C ASN A 116 4.59 1.31 6.85
N LEU A 117 5.80 1.26 7.39
CA LEU A 117 6.03 0.89 8.78
C LEU A 117 5.41 1.94 9.72
N ALA A 118 5.65 3.22 9.47
CA ALA A 118 5.04 4.31 10.24
C ALA A 118 3.51 4.31 10.16
N ASP A 119 2.93 4.11 8.98
CA ASP A 119 1.47 4.03 8.79
C ASP A 119 0.88 2.82 9.53
N THR A 120 1.58 1.68 9.51
CA THR A 120 1.16 0.49 10.25
C THR A 120 1.22 0.72 11.75
N GLU A 121 2.27 1.36 12.26
CA GLU A 121 2.35 1.75 13.67
C GLU A 121 1.25 2.74 14.06
N TYR A 122 0.94 3.71 13.20
CA TYR A 122 -0.14 4.67 13.41
C TYR A 122 -1.49 3.96 13.50
N LEU A 123 -1.81 3.11 12.51
CA LEU A 123 -3.03 2.32 12.51
C LEU A 123 -3.12 1.40 13.73
N ALA A 124 -2.03 0.78 14.15
CA ALA A 124 -2.00 -0.06 15.35
C ALA A 124 -2.31 0.73 16.63
N ARG A 125 -1.78 1.95 16.76
CA ARG A 125 -2.07 2.86 17.88
C ARG A 125 -3.52 3.33 17.87
N GLU A 126 -4.04 3.73 16.71
CA GLU A 126 -5.45 4.12 16.56
C GLU A 126 -6.40 2.96 16.86
N MET A 127 -6.09 1.74 16.39
CA MET A 127 -6.88 0.55 16.72
C MET A 127 -6.86 0.24 18.23
N ALA A 128 -5.72 0.42 18.89
CA ALA A 128 -5.63 0.26 20.35
C ALA A 128 -6.49 1.28 21.09
N ALA A 129 -6.44 2.56 20.68
CA ALA A 129 -7.26 3.62 21.25
C ALA A 129 -8.77 3.35 21.04
N LEU A 130 -9.15 2.98 19.81
CA LEU A 130 -10.53 2.64 19.47
C LEU A 130 -11.03 1.41 20.25
N ARG A 131 -10.18 0.41 20.47
CA ARG A 131 -10.50 -0.74 21.33
C ARG A 131 -10.76 -0.34 22.78
N ILE A 132 -9.97 0.57 23.34
CA ILE A 132 -10.17 1.07 24.72
C ILE A 132 -11.51 1.82 24.81
N ALA A 133 -11.76 2.75 23.89
CA ALA A 133 -13.01 3.51 23.85
C ALA A 133 -14.25 2.60 23.70
N LEU A 134 -14.17 1.57 22.85
CA LEU A 134 -15.24 0.58 22.72
C LEU A 134 -15.43 -0.25 24.00
N ASN A 135 -14.35 -0.60 24.70
CA ASN A 135 -14.44 -1.36 25.94
C ASN A 135 -15.12 -0.57 27.06
N GLU A 136 -14.87 0.75 27.14
CA GLU A 136 -15.54 1.63 28.10
C GLU A 136 -17.06 1.70 27.85
N VAL A 137 -17.49 1.87 26.59
CA VAL A 137 -18.92 1.93 26.22
C VAL A 137 -19.61 0.57 26.30
N ALA A 138 -18.90 -0.51 26.00
CA ALA A 138 -19.43 -1.88 26.06
C ALA A 138 -19.32 -2.52 27.46
N THR A 139 -19.00 -1.75 28.50
CA THR A 139 -18.93 -2.30 29.85
C THR A 139 -20.30 -2.89 30.21
N ARG A 140 -20.32 -4.16 30.63
CA ARG A 140 -21.56 -4.90 30.96
C ARG A 140 -22.48 -4.10 31.88
N ASP A 141 -21.90 -3.33 32.80
CA ASP A 141 -22.64 -2.57 33.79
C ASP A 141 -23.28 -1.29 33.22
N PHE A 142 -22.69 -0.64 32.22
CA PHE A 142 -23.33 0.47 31.49
C PHE A 142 -24.47 -0.02 30.61
N LEU A 143 -24.24 -1.09 29.84
CA LEU A 143 -25.29 -1.68 29.00
C LEU A 143 -26.44 -2.19 29.87
N ARG A 144 -26.12 -2.75 31.04
CA ARG A 144 -27.09 -3.20 32.03
C ARG A 144 -27.81 -2.04 32.71
N SER A 145 -27.15 -0.92 33.01
CA SER A 145 -27.81 0.25 33.59
C SER A 145 -28.76 0.88 32.59
N GLU A 146 -28.35 1.06 31.32
CA GLU A 146 -29.22 1.58 30.27
C GLU A 146 -30.41 0.67 30.00
N MET A 147 -30.20 -0.64 29.89
CA MET A 147 -31.30 -1.61 29.75
C MET A 147 -32.28 -1.53 30.92
N ARG A 148 -31.78 -1.34 32.15
CA ARG A 148 -32.62 -1.23 33.34
C ARG A 148 -33.38 0.09 33.40
N ASN A 149 -32.73 1.19 33.02
CA ASN A 149 -33.34 2.52 32.94
C ASN A 149 -34.46 2.55 31.89
N LEU A 150 -34.22 1.96 30.71
CA LEU A 150 -35.24 1.78 29.66
C LEU A 150 -36.42 0.91 30.11
N LEU A 151 -36.16 -0.16 30.87
CA LEU A 151 -37.21 -1.02 31.45
C LEU A 151 -38.06 -0.25 32.47
N GLU A 152 -37.41 0.51 33.36
CA GLU A 152 -38.07 1.30 34.39
C GLU A 152 -38.93 2.43 33.80
N GLU A 153 -38.46 3.07 32.71
CA GLU A 153 -39.24 4.04 31.94
C GLU A 153 -40.49 3.38 31.30
N LEU A 154 -40.37 2.15 30.80
CA LEU A 154 -41.49 1.39 30.24
C LEU A 154 -42.50 1.00 31.32
N ASP A 155 -42.06 0.48 32.46
CA ASP A 155 -42.93 0.13 33.59
C ASP A 155 -43.68 1.35 34.13
N ALA A 156 -43.00 2.49 34.25
CA ALA A 156 -43.63 3.76 34.65
C ALA A 156 -44.74 4.17 33.67
N LYS A 157 -44.48 4.07 32.35
CA LYS A 157 -45.50 4.33 31.32
C LYS A 157 -46.68 3.37 31.40
N TYR A 158 -46.45 2.09 31.70
CA TYR A 158 -47.55 1.13 31.89
C TYR A 158 -48.38 1.45 33.13
N ALA A 159 -47.73 1.80 34.25
CA ALA A 159 -48.40 2.16 35.49
C ALA A 159 -49.25 3.43 35.35
N GLU A 160 -48.76 4.47 34.67
CA GLU A 160 -49.54 5.66 34.34
C GLU A 160 -50.78 5.31 33.51
N ARG A 161 -50.61 4.44 32.51
CA ARG A 161 -51.69 4.01 31.62
C ARG A 161 -52.75 3.16 32.32
N ASP A 162 -52.35 2.35 33.30
CA ASP A 162 -53.26 1.58 34.13
C ASP A 162 -54.00 2.47 35.14
N ALA A 163 -53.31 3.46 35.72
CA ALA A 163 -53.94 4.46 36.60
C ALA A 163 -54.97 5.32 35.86
N GLU A 164 -54.69 5.74 34.62
CA GLU A 164 -55.67 6.42 33.75
C GLU A 164 -56.90 5.54 33.49
N ARG A 165 -56.71 4.24 33.24
CA ARG A 165 -57.80 3.27 33.03
C ARG A 165 -58.66 3.05 34.27
N ASP A 166 -58.06 3.01 35.45
CA ASP A 166 -58.79 2.81 36.71
C ASP A 166 -59.52 4.08 37.14
N ALA A 167 -58.95 5.27 36.89
CA ALA A 167 -59.63 6.55 37.06
C ALA A 167 -60.85 6.69 36.13
N GLU A 168 -60.79 6.15 34.91
CA GLU A 168 -61.95 6.04 34.01
C GLU A 168 -63.02 5.04 34.48
N ARG A 169 -62.67 4.05 35.31
CA ARG A 169 -63.60 3.05 35.86
C ARG A 169 -64.31 3.50 37.14
N GLU A 170 -63.72 4.37 37.95
CA GLU A 170 -64.27 4.78 39.25
C GLU A 170 -65.46 5.77 39.30
N PRO A 171 -66.00 6.39 38.22
CA PRO A 171 -67.18 7.24 38.38
C PRO A 171 -68.52 6.47 38.43
N SER A 172 -68.54 5.13 38.25
CA SER A 172 -69.80 4.37 38.09
C SER A 172 -70.36 3.73 39.36
N SER A 173 -69.62 3.61 40.46
CA SER A 173 -70.08 2.89 41.67
C SER A 173 -70.68 3.80 42.75
N ALA A 174 -70.46 5.11 42.69
CA ALA A 174 -70.92 6.06 43.70
C ALA A 174 -72.36 6.58 43.51
N GLN A 175 -73.04 6.31 42.37
CA GLN A 175 -74.38 6.85 42.10
C GLN A 175 -75.56 5.94 42.47
N VAL A 176 -75.35 4.70 42.94
CA VAL A 176 -76.47 3.74 43.18
C VAL A 176 -76.97 3.71 44.63
N ALA A 177 -76.27 4.32 45.59
CA ALA A 177 -76.60 4.16 47.02
C ALA A 177 -77.56 5.20 47.63
N GLU A 178 -77.98 6.24 46.88
CA GLU A 178 -78.75 7.36 47.43
C GLU A 178 -80.15 7.51 46.79
N ALA A 179 -81.02 6.49 46.91
CA ALA A 179 -82.46 6.66 46.66
C ALA A 179 -83.32 5.55 47.27
N ALA A 180 -83.78 5.69 48.52
CA ALA A 180 -85.10 5.22 48.95
C ALA A 180 -85.52 5.82 50.32
N PRO A 181 -86.72 6.43 50.45
CA PRO A 181 -87.12 7.20 51.63
C PRO A 181 -88.00 6.42 52.61
N GLY A 182 -88.09 6.94 53.84
CA GLY A 182 -88.63 6.25 55.01
C GLY A 182 -90.15 6.14 55.15
N THR A 183 -90.59 5.59 56.29
CA THR A 183 -91.96 5.68 56.81
C THR A 183 -91.96 5.59 58.33
N LYS A 184 -92.68 6.52 58.94
CA LYS A 184 -92.91 6.74 60.39
C LYS A 184 -93.79 5.65 61.02
N ARG A 185 -93.60 5.38 62.32
CA ARG A 185 -94.69 5.34 63.34
C ARG A 185 -94.17 5.16 64.79
N THR A 186 -94.39 6.22 65.58
CA THR A 186 -94.77 6.41 67.00
C THR A 186 -94.33 5.43 68.12
N PRO A 187 -93.96 5.92 69.33
CA PRO A 187 -93.42 5.13 70.44
C PRO A 187 -94.48 4.79 71.51
N GLU A 188 -94.34 3.66 72.24
CA GLU A 188 -95.00 3.44 73.53
C GLU A 188 -94.38 2.29 74.35
N GLY A 189 -94.28 2.49 75.68
CA GLY A 189 -94.32 1.43 76.72
C GLY A 189 -93.04 0.59 76.91
N GLN A 190 -92.17 0.85 77.89
CA GLN A 190 -92.32 0.56 79.33
C GLN A 190 -92.24 -0.95 79.69
N GLN A 191 -91.47 -1.25 80.76
CA GLN A 191 -91.33 -2.53 81.50
C GLN A 191 -90.31 -3.51 80.90
N ARG A 192 -89.28 -4.01 81.60
CA ARG A 192 -89.00 -4.18 83.03
C ARG A 192 -87.49 -4.35 83.22
#